data_AF-A0A258GJK0-F1
#
_entry.id   AF-A0A258GJK0-F1
#
_cell.length_a   1.000
_cell.length_b   1.000
_cell.length_c   1.000
_cell.angle_alpha   90.00
_cell.angle_beta   90.00
_cell.angle_gamma   90.00
#
_symmetry.space_group_name_H-M   'P 1'
#
loop_
_entity.id
_entity.type
_entity.pdbx_description
1 polymer ?
#
loop_
_entity_poly.entity_id
_entity_poly.type
_entity_poly.pdbx_seq_one_letter_code
_entity_poly.pdbx_strand_id
1 'polypeptide(L)'
;VRKGLNPTLELLGVLPTMMDSRTTLSTQVHDEIKKHFPDKVFKTTIPRNIRLAEAPSHGLPIGVYDRFSKGARAYKMLAKEITERIA
;
A
#
# COMPACT_ATOMS: atom_id res chain seq x y z
N VAL A 1 -16.49 -16.94 9.78
CA VAL A 1 -16.29 -16.39 8.42
C VAL A 1 -15.48 -17.35 7.53
N ARG A 2 -14.17 -17.59 7.76
CA ARG A 2 -13.39 -18.60 6.99
C ARG A 2 -13.95 -20.03 7.03
N LYS A 3 -14.43 -20.49 8.19
CA LYS A 3 -14.90 -21.87 8.41
C LYS A 3 -16.28 -22.22 7.81
N GLY A 4 -17.00 -21.27 7.20
CA GLY A 4 -18.38 -21.53 6.74
C GLY A 4 -18.80 -20.87 5.43
N LEU A 5 -18.07 -19.87 4.91
CA LEU A 5 -18.46 -19.14 3.70
C LEU A 5 -17.38 -19.15 2.61
N ASN A 6 -16.11 -18.93 2.97
CA ASN A 6 -15.01 -18.92 2.01
C ASN A 6 -13.73 -19.55 2.61
N PRO A 7 -13.55 -20.87 2.42
CA PRO A 7 -12.37 -21.58 2.92
C PRO A 7 -11.06 -21.15 2.26
N THR A 8 -11.09 -20.60 1.04
CA THR A 8 -9.89 -20.20 0.29
C THR A 8 -9.47 -18.76 0.56
N LEU A 9 -10.13 -18.05 1.49
CA LEU A 9 -9.81 -16.67 1.80
C LEU A 9 -8.48 -16.57 2.54
N GLU A 10 -7.47 -16.00 1.89
CA GLU A 10 -6.15 -15.77 2.48
C GLU A 10 -5.81 -14.28 2.66
N LEU A 11 -4.97 -13.99 3.65
CA LEU A 11 -4.44 -12.64 3.83
C LEU A 11 -3.21 -12.49 2.94
N LEU A 12 -3.37 -11.74 1.85
CA LEU A 12 -2.29 -11.43 0.91
C LEU A 12 -1.20 -10.57 1.55
N GLY A 13 -1.61 -9.57 2.34
CA GLY A 13 -0.68 -8.75 3.10
C GLY A 13 -1.31 -7.49 3.69
N VAL A 14 -0.47 -6.71 4.39
CA VAL A 14 -0.83 -5.44 5.03
C VAL A 14 -0.06 -4.32 4.34
N LEU A 15 -0.77 -3.32 3.81
CA LEU A 15 -0.19 -2.20 3.08
C LEU A 15 -0.22 -0.92 3.93
N PRO A 16 0.93 -0.38 4.34
CA PRO A 16 1.01 0.93 4.97
C PRO A 16 0.73 2.03 3.94
N THR A 17 -0.28 2.85 4.20
CA THR A 17 -0.69 3.96 3.33
C THR A 17 -0.63 5.30 4.03
N MET A 18 -0.64 6.38 3.23
CA MET A 18 -0.50 7.76 3.70
C MET A 18 0.72 8.00 4.61
N MET A 19 1.80 7.22 4.39
CA MET A 19 3.01 7.29 5.19
C MET A 19 3.64 8.69 5.11
N ASP A 20 4.01 9.25 6.27
CA ASP A 20 4.68 10.53 6.38
C ASP A 20 6.01 10.37 7.13
N SER A 21 7.10 10.32 6.36
CA SER A 21 8.47 10.14 6.87
C SER A 21 8.96 11.26 7.77
N ARG A 22 8.22 12.38 7.87
CA ARG A 22 8.56 13.51 8.74
C ARG A 22 8.04 13.33 10.16
N THR A 23 7.16 12.35 10.38
CA THR A 23 6.50 12.16 11.68
C THR A 23 6.99 10.88 12.35
N THR A 24 7.42 11.00 13.61
CA THR A 24 7.83 9.85 14.42
C THR A 24 6.69 8.85 14.60
N LEU A 25 5.45 9.35 14.72
CA LEU A 25 4.26 8.51 14.87
C LEU A 25 4.07 7.57 13.66
N SER A 26 4.24 8.07 12.43
CA SER A 26 4.10 7.23 11.23
C SER A 26 5.12 6.09 11.23
N THR A 27 6.35 6.35 11.70
CA THR A 27 7.38 5.31 11.82
C THR A 27 7.03 4.30 12.92
N GLN A 28 6.61 4.77 14.10
CA GLN A 28 6.23 3.91 15.22
C GLN A 28 5.08 2.97 14.86
N VAL A 29 4.02 3.49 14.22
CA VAL A 29 2.88 2.68 13.78
C VAL A 29 3.31 1.64 12.73
N HIS A 30 4.17 2.02 11.78
CA HIS A 30 4.69 1.07 10.78
C HIS A 30 5.51 -0.06 11.41
N ASP A 31 6.34 0.25 12.39
CA ASP A 31 7.13 -0.75 13.11
C ASP A 31 6.26 -1.66 13.97
N GLU A 32 5.19 -1.15 14.57
CA GLU A 32 4.22 -1.95 15.31
C GLU A 32 3.42 -2.89 14.41
N ILE A 33 3.02 -2.43 13.22
CA ILE A 33 2.36 -3.25 12.20
C ILE A 33 3.28 -4.40 11.76
N LYS A 34 4.58 -4.13 11.54
CA LYS A 34 5.56 -5.17 11.21
C LYS A 34 5.71 -6.22 12.30
N LYS A 35 5.66 -5.83 13.57
CA LYS A 35 5.73 -6.76 14.71
C LYS A 35 4.49 -7.65 14.79
N HIS A 36 3.30 -7.10 14.54
CA HIS A 36 2.04 -7.84 14.60
C HIS A 36 1.77 -8.74 13.39
N PHE A 37 2.26 -8.35 12.21
CA PHE A 37 2.02 -9.05 10.95
C PHE A 37 3.33 -9.47 10.27
N PRO A 38 4.15 -10.33 10.92
CA PRO A 38 5.41 -10.78 10.35
C PRO A 38 5.19 -11.40 8.96
N ASP A 39 6.07 -11.09 8.02
CA ASP A 39 6.06 -11.58 6.63
C ASP A 39 4.80 -11.27 5.79
N LYS A 40 3.82 -10.56 6.36
CA LYS A 40 2.59 -10.15 5.68
C LYS A 40 2.62 -8.68 5.28
N VAL A 41 3.40 -7.83 5.94
CA VAL A 41 3.52 -6.42 5.54
C VAL A 41 4.19 -6.30 4.16
N PHE A 42 3.64 -5.45 3.29
CA PHE A 42 4.29 -5.10 2.03
C PHE A 42 5.59 -4.32 2.28
N LYS A 43 6.64 -4.62 1.51
CA LYS A 43 7.88 -3.83 1.53
C LYS A 43 7.60 -2.43 0.99
N THR A 44 6.70 -2.33 0.02
CA THR A 44 6.23 -1.07 -0.54
C THR A 44 5.30 -0.35 0.43
N THR A 45 5.52 0.96 0.59
CA THR A 45 4.60 1.85 1.33
C THR A 45 4.05 2.93 0.41
N ILE A 46 2.80 3.37 0.64
CA ILE A 46 2.20 4.47 -0.12
C ILE A 46 2.41 5.78 0.66
N PRO A 47 3.25 6.71 0.16
CA PRO A 47 3.50 7.96 0.87
C PRO A 47 2.32 8.91 0.76
N ARG A 48 2.16 9.80 1.74
CA ARG A 48 1.28 10.96 1.60
C ARG A 48 1.81 11.85 0.47
N ASN A 49 1.00 12.08 -0.55
CA ASN A 49 1.41 12.79 -1.77
C ASN A 49 0.26 13.62 -2.33
N ILE A 50 0.54 14.89 -2.65
CA ILE A 50 -0.48 15.84 -3.16
C ILE A 50 -1.05 15.38 -4.50
N ARG A 51 -0.21 14.95 -5.44
CA ARG A 51 -0.66 14.45 -6.76
C ARG A 51 -1.59 13.25 -6.63
N LEU A 52 -1.31 12.35 -5.68
CA LEU A 52 -2.17 11.21 -5.38
C LEU A 52 -3.54 11.64 -4.81
N ALA A 53 -3.60 12.73 -4.05
CA ALA A 53 -4.85 13.30 -3.55
C ALA A 53 -5.63 14.10 -4.61
N GLU A 54 -4.94 14.72 -5.57
CA GLU A 54 -5.55 15.44 -6.69
C GLU A 54 -6.11 14.50 -7.76
N ALA A 55 -5.44 13.38 -8.06
CA ALA A 55 -5.82 12.50 -9.17
C ALA A 55 -7.34 12.11 -9.20
N PRO A 56 -8.00 11.80 -8.06
CA PRO A 56 -9.44 11.53 -8.03
C PRO A 56 -10.32 12.70 -8.48
N SER A 57 -9.96 13.96 -8.18
CA SER A 57 -10.77 15.12 -8.61
C SER A 57 -10.74 15.33 -10.11
N HIS A 58 -9.70 14.83 -10.78
CA HIS A 58 -9.57 14.80 -12.24
C HIS A 58 -10.14 13.52 -12.87
N GLY A 59 -10.67 12.58 -12.08
CA GLY A 59 -11.20 11.30 -12.59
C GLY A 59 -10.13 10.40 -13.23
N LEU A 60 -8.85 10.62 -12.91
CA LEU A 60 -7.74 9.88 -13.50
C LEU A 60 -7.01 9.02 -12.46
N PRO A 61 -6.61 7.78 -12.79
CA PRO A 61 -5.69 7.02 -11.96
C PRO A 61 -4.35 7.75 -11.81
N ILE A 62 -3.68 7.62 -10.67
CA ILE A 62 -2.41 8.32 -10.41
C ILE A 62 -1.31 8.03 -11.44
N GLY A 63 -1.28 6.82 -12.01
CA GLY A 63 -0.34 6.47 -13.07
C GLY A 63 -0.56 7.22 -14.38
N VAL A 64 -1.79 7.70 -14.62
CA VAL A 64 -2.15 8.51 -15.79
C VAL A 64 -2.04 10.00 -15.46
N TYR A 65 -2.54 10.42 -14.30
CA TYR A 65 -2.51 11.82 -13.85
C TYR A 65 -1.08 12.35 -13.72
N ASP A 66 -0.21 11.64 -13.00
CA ASP A 66 1.20 11.97 -12.89
C ASP A 66 2.04 10.70 -12.67
N ARG A 67 2.47 10.10 -13.78
CA ARG A 67 3.28 8.88 -13.80
C ARG A 67 4.61 8.99 -13.05
N PHE A 68 5.13 10.21 -12.88
CA PHE A 68 6.41 10.47 -12.22
C PHE A 68 6.24 10.96 -10.79
N SER A 69 5.02 11.03 -10.27
CA SER A 69 4.77 11.30 -8.87
C SER A 69 5.34 10.18 -7.98
N LYS A 70 5.64 10.53 -6.72
CA LYS A 70 6.04 9.53 -5.70
C LYS A 70 4.93 8.50 -5.49
N GLY A 71 3.66 8.92 -5.54
CA GLY A 71 2.50 8.03 -5.42
C GLY A 71 2.40 7.03 -6.58
N ALA A 72 2.56 7.48 -7.82
CA ALA A 72 2.53 6.59 -8.99
C ALA A 72 3.64 5.54 -8.94
N ARG A 73 4.87 5.93 -8.59
CA ARG A 73 5.98 4.98 -8.43
C ARG A 73 5.70 3.96 -7.33
N ALA A 74 5.15 4.39 -6.19
CA ALA A 74 4.81 3.49 -5.10
C ALA A 74 3.75 2.47 -5.52
N TYR A 75 2.67 2.89 -6.19
CA TYR A 75 1.66 1.95 -6.71
C TYR A 75 2.21 1.00 -7.78
N LYS A 76 3.15 1.46 -8.62
CA LYS A 76 3.81 0.58 -9.59
C LYS A 76 4.66 -0.49 -8.90
N MET A 77 5.39 -0.14 -7.84
CA MET A 77 6.15 -1.09 -7.04
C MET A 77 5.25 -2.07 -6.31
N LEU A 78 4.13 -1.58 -5.76
CA LEU A 78 3.13 -2.42 -5.10
C LEU A 78 2.52 -3.43 -6.08
N ALA A 79 2.17 -3.01 -7.29
CA ALA A 79 1.63 -3.90 -8.31
C ALA A 79 2.61 -5.04 -8.64
N LYS A 80 3.92 -4.73 -8.71
CA LYS A 80 4.96 -5.74 -8.89
C LYS A 80 5.00 -6.72 -7.70
N GLU A 81 5.02 -6.20 -6.47
CA GLU A 81 5.07 -7.01 -5.24
C GLU A 81 3.82 -7.90 -5.08
N ILE A 82 2.64 -7.40 -5.45
CA ILE A 82 1.39 -8.19 -5.48
C ILE A 82 1.50 -9.31 -6.51
N THR A 83 1.99 -9.03 -7.71
CA THR A 83 2.15 -10.03 -8.77
C THR A 83 3.10 -11.14 -8.32
N GLU A 84 4.22 -10.78 -7.67
CA GLU A 84 5.19 -11.74 -7.13
C GLU A 84 4.62 -12.61 -5.98
N ARG A 85 3.59 -12.15 -5.26
CA ARG A 85 2.95 -12.93 -4.17
C ARG A 85 1.80 -13.82 -4.64
N ILE A 86 1.21 -13.51 -5.78
CA ILE A 86 0.07 -14.25 -6.35
C ILE A 86 0.54 -15.29 -7.38
N ALA A 87 1.66 -15.03 -8.07
CA ALA A 87 2.31 -15.98 -8.95
C ALA A 87 2.85 -17.20 -8.17
#